data_AF-A0A919ZRY4-F1
#
_entry.id   AF-A0A919ZRY4-F1
#
_cell.length_a   1.000
_cell.length_b   1.000
_cell.length_c   1.000
_cell.angle_alpha   90.00
_cell.angle_beta   90.00
_cell.angle_gamma   90.00
#
_symmetry.space_group_name_H-M   'P 1'
#
loop_
_entity.id
_entity.type
_entity.pdbx_description
1 polymer ?
#
loop_
_entity_poly.entity_id
_entity_poly.type
_entity_poly.pdbx_seq_one_letter_code
_entity_poly.pdbx_strand_id
1 'polypeptide(L)'
;MAKTETKKKEVSEPKLDGSNYSCQVLLEKCTLDQAKDKSFPTDARLVRYKVDGKDYIDVARSAKASNIFDLYFDTYGMGAVQSIDYGYGTISPGQWGYKSPSKTKKRK
;
A
#
# COMPACT_ATOMS: atom_id res chain seq x y z
N MET A 1 30.48 18.30 -6.77
CA MET A 1 29.69 17.05 -6.86
C MET A 1 28.47 17.19 -5.95
N ALA A 2 27.39 17.78 -6.48
CA ALA A 2 26.17 18.01 -5.72
C ALA A 2 25.34 16.72 -5.71
N LYS A 3 25.14 16.15 -4.53
CA LYS A 3 24.23 15.02 -4.32
C LYS A 3 22.81 15.57 -4.41
N THR A 4 22.08 15.14 -5.42
CA THR A 4 20.68 15.50 -5.68
C THR A 4 19.78 14.92 -4.59
N GLU A 5 19.25 15.79 -3.74
CA GLU A 5 18.17 15.46 -2.80
C GLU A 5 16.88 15.22 -3.58
N THR A 6 16.45 13.96 -3.67
CA THR A 6 15.14 13.61 -4.22
C THR A 6 14.06 14.01 -3.22
N LYS A 7 13.57 15.25 -3.36
CA LYS A 7 12.41 15.81 -2.69
C LYS A 7 11.17 15.01 -3.11
N LYS A 8 10.75 14.03 -2.29
CA LYS A 8 9.44 13.38 -2.42
C LYS A 8 8.36 14.45 -2.21
N LYS A 9 7.67 14.80 -3.30
CA LYS A 9 6.44 15.61 -3.27
C LYS A 9 5.38 14.82 -2.49
N GLU A 10 5.03 15.32 -1.30
CA GLU A 10 3.76 15.01 -0.66
C GLU A 10 2.65 15.60 -1.54
N VAL A 11 2.00 14.75 -2.34
CA VAL A 11 0.76 15.11 -3.02
C VAL A 11 -0.36 14.58 -2.14
N SER A 12 -0.95 15.50 -1.39
CA SER A 12 -2.18 15.31 -0.62
C SER A 12 -3.36 15.11 -1.57
N GLU A 13 -3.83 13.88 -1.73
CA GLU A 13 -5.03 13.52 -2.51
C GLU A 13 -5.79 12.38 -1.76
N PRO A 14 -7.04 12.07 -2.13
CA PRO A 14 -8.10 11.68 -1.19
C PRO A 14 -7.73 10.40 -0.46
N LYS A 15 -7.66 10.48 0.87
CA LYS A 15 -7.41 9.30 1.71
C LYS A 15 -8.50 8.27 1.43
N LEU A 16 -8.14 7.19 0.75
CA LEU A 16 -8.92 5.96 0.77
C LEU A 16 -8.95 5.45 2.21
N ASP A 17 -10.00 5.81 2.94
CA ASP A 17 -10.17 5.40 4.33
C ASP A 17 -10.63 3.95 4.38
N GLY A 18 -9.65 3.04 4.34
CA GLY A 18 -9.87 1.61 4.43
C GLY A 18 -10.30 1.12 5.81
N SER A 19 -10.44 2.01 6.82
CA SER A 19 -10.76 1.63 8.20
C SER A 19 -12.07 0.85 8.30
N ASN A 20 -13.10 1.25 7.54
CA ASN A 20 -14.39 0.57 7.51
C ASN A 20 -14.33 -0.82 6.87
N TYR A 21 -13.33 -1.06 6.02
CA TYR A 21 -13.17 -2.30 5.26
C TYR A 21 -12.04 -3.17 5.82
N SER A 22 -11.49 -2.87 7.00
CA SER A 22 -10.29 -3.56 7.53
C SER A 22 -9.15 -3.62 6.50
N CYS A 23 -9.01 -2.56 5.72
CA CYS A 23 -8.01 -2.37 4.68
C CYS A 23 -7.08 -1.23 5.07
N GLN A 24 -5.80 -1.37 4.74
CA GLN A 24 -4.83 -0.29 4.90
C GLN A 24 -4.17 -0.01 3.57
N VAL A 25 -4.37 1.19 3.03
CA VAL A 25 -3.66 1.61 1.81
C VAL A 25 -2.25 2.02 2.20
N LEU A 26 -1.26 1.38 1.58
CA LEU A 26 0.17 1.56 1.84
C LEU A 26 0.77 2.62 0.92
N LEU A 27 0.42 2.54 -0.37
CA LEU A 27 0.86 3.46 -1.39
C LEU A 27 -0.26 3.71 -2.38
N GLU A 28 -0.59 4.97 -2.59
CA GLU A 28 -1.56 5.43 -3.58
C GLU A 28 -0.83 5.93 -4.83
N LYS A 29 -1.45 5.76 -5.99
CA LYS A 29 -0.98 6.17 -7.33
C LYS A 29 0.48 5.82 -7.56
N CYS A 30 0.85 4.60 -7.22
CA CYS A 30 2.21 4.12 -7.27
C CYS A 30 2.64 3.70 -8.67
N THR A 31 3.95 3.77 -8.93
CA THR A 31 4.52 3.15 -10.13
C THR A 31 4.72 1.66 -9.90
N LEU A 32 4.76 0.87 -10.99
CA LEU A 32 4.98 -0.58 -10.91
C LEU A 32 6.29 -0.94 -10.17
N ASP A 33 7.30 -0.07 -10.25
CA ASP A 33 8.58 -0.25 -9.56
C ASP A 33 8.45 -0.09 -8.05
N GLN A 34 7.69 0.92 -7.60
CA GLN A 34 7.35 1.11 -6.20
C GLN A 34 6.47 -0.02 -5.68
N ALA A 35 5.51 -0.48 -6.48
CA ALA A 35 4.64 -1.60 -6.12
C ALA A 35 5.40 -2.94 -5.97
N LYS A 36 6.58 -3.04 -6.58
CA LYS A 36 7.48 -4.19 -6.51
C LYS A 36 8.44 -4.17 -5.32
N ASP A 37 8.32 -3.19 -4.43
CA ASP A 37 9.17 -3.12 -3.26
C ASP A 37 8.96 -4.33 -2.34
N LYS A 38 10.04 -5.09 -2.13
CA LYS A 38 10.06 -6.29 -1.28
C LYS A 38 9.91 -5.97 0.20
N SER A 39 10.06 -4.70 0.57
CA SER A 39 9.88 -4.17 1.93
C SER A 39 8.42 -4.17 2.38
N PHE A 40 7.48 -4.39 1.47
CA PHE A 40 6.07 -4.59 1.81
C PHE A 40 5.80 -5.97 2.41
N PRO A 41 4.71 -6.10 3.17
CA PRO A 41 4.34 -7.38 3.73
C PRO A 41 3.73 -8.30 2.66
N THR A 42 3.77 -9.61 2.89
CA THR A 42 3.24 -10.62 1.95
C THR A 42 1.71 -10.55 1.76
N ASP A 43 0.99 -9.92 2.70
CA ASP A 43 -0.45 -9.66 2.59
C ASP A 43 -0.78 -8.35 1.86
N ALA A 44 0.23 -7.61 1.38
CA ALA A 44 0.04 -6.50 0.47
C ALA A 44 -0.41 -7.02 -0.91
N ARG A 45 -1.41 -6.34 -1.47
CA ARG A 45 -2.02 -6.63 -2.76
C ARG A 45 -1.89 -5.41 -3.66
N LEU A 46 -1.71 -5.69 -4.94
CA LEU A 46 -1.60 -4.70 -6.00
C LEU A 46 -2.99 -4.51 -6.61
N VAL A 47 -3.54 -3.31 -6.47
CA VAL A 47 -4.87 -2.95 -6.96
C VAL A 47 -4.69 -2.14 -8.22
N ARG A 48 -5.21 -2.63 -9.33
CA ARG A 48 -5.32 -1.86 -10.57
C ARG A 48 -6.75 -1.39 -10.69
N TYR A 49 -6.93 -0.08 -10.81
CA TYR A 49 -8.25 0.52 -10.94
C TYR A 49 -8.21 1.66 -11.95
N LYS A 50 -9.36 2.02 -12.48
CA LYS A 50 -9.54 3.06 -13.48
C LYS A 50 -10.43 4.16 -12.92
N VAL A 51 -9.93 5.40 -12.98
CA VAL A 51 -10.69 6.61 -12.61
C VAL A 51 -10.64 7.56 -13.80
N ASP A 52 -11.81 8.01 -14.25
CA ASP A 52 -11.94 8.93 -15.39
C ASP A 52 -11.15 8.50 -16.65
N GLY A 53 -11.11 7.19 -16.92
CA GLY A 53 -10.42 6.62 -18.07
C GLY A 53 -8.90 6.44 -17.91
N LYS A 54 -8.32 6.80 -16.76
CA LYS A 54 -6.90 6.61 -16.45
C LYS A 54 -6.69 5.42 -15.53
N ASP A 55 -5.72 4.58 -15.88
CA ASP A 55 -5.31 3.45 -15.06
C ASP A 55 -4.38 3.89 -13.93
N TYR A 56 -4.73 3.50 -12.71
CA TYR A 56 -3.97 3.73 -11.49
C TYR A 56 -3.63 2.40 -10.85
N ILE A 57 -2.52 2.41 -10.12
CA ILE A 57 -2.04 1.25 -9.37
C ILE A 57 -1.81 1.70 -7.94
N ASP A 58 -2.40 0.96 -7.00
CA ASP A 58 -2.23 1.18 -5.57
C ASP A 58 -1.74 -0.11 -4.91
N VAL A 59 -1.04 0.05 -3.79
CA VAL A 59 -0.68 -1.06 -2.91
C VAL A 59 -1.53 -0.96 -1.66
N ALA A 60 -2.38 -1.95 -1.44
CA ALA A 60 -3.25 -2.02 -0.29
C ALA A 60 -3.04 -3.34 0.45
N ARG A 61 -3.09 -3.29 1.78
CA ARG A 61 -2.98 -4.42 2.68
C ARG A 61 -4.36 -4.80 3.19
N SER A 62 -4.71 -6.07 3.06
CA SER A 62 -5.91 -6.62 3.70
C SER A 62 -5.79 -8.12 3.85
N ALA A 63 -6.46 -8.67 4.87
CA ALA A 63 -6.61 -10.11 5.03
C ALA A 63 -7.36 -10.75 3.85
N LYS A 64 -8.33 -10.03 3.26
CA LYS A 64 -9.21 -10.54 2.20
C LYS A 64 -9.16 -9.64 0.97
N ALA A 65 -9.20 -10.26 -0.21
CA ALA A 65 -9.30 -9.54 -1.49
C ALA A 65 -10.61 -8.73 -1.57
N SER A 66 -11.71 -9.34 -1.10
CA SER A 66 -13.05 -8.76 -1.15
C SER A 66 -13.12 -7.42 -0.44
N ASN A 67 -12.48 -7.29 0.72
CA ASN A 67 -12.45 -6.02 1.45
C ASN A 67 -11.79 -4.88 0.65
N ILE A 68 -10.77 -5.20 -0.14
CA ILE A 68 -10.13 -4.22 -1.03
C ILE A 68 -11.07 -3.92 -2.19
N PHE A 69 -11.70 -4.95 -2.77
CA PHE A 69 -12.69 -4.75 -3.81
C PHE A 69 -13.82 -3.83 -3.35
N ASP A 70 -14.43 -4.10 -2.19
CA ASP A 70 -15.54 -3.32 -1.62
C ASP A 70 -15.12 -1.86 -1.39
N LEU A 71 -13.93 -1.61 -0.82
CA LEU A 71 -13.39 -0.26 -0.65
C LEU A 71 -13.34 0.51 -1.98
N TYR A 72 -12.78 -0.09 -3.03
CA TYR A 72 -12.62 0.59 -4.32
C TYR A 72 -13.93 0.65 -5.11
N PHE A 73 -14.79 -0.34 -4.95
CA PHE A 73 -16.10 -0.39 -5.58
C PHE A 73 -17.05 0.65 -4.99
N ASP A 74 -17.07 0.81 -3.66
CA ASP A 74 -17.93 1.80 -2.99
C ASP A 74 -17.43 3.24 -3.23
N THR A 75 -16.12 3.42 -3.41
CA THR A 75 -15.52 4.76 -3.62
C THR A 75 -15.57 5.23 -5.07
N TYR A 76 -15.28 4.34 -6.02
CA TYR A 76 -15.19 4.70 -7.45
C TYR A 76 -16.31 4.13 -8.31
N GLY A 77 -17.08 3.17 -7.79
CA GLY A 77 -18.24 2.59 -8.44
C GLY A 77 -17.96 1.38 -9.33
N MET A 78 -19.00 1.00 -10.07
CA MET A 78 -19.00 -0.18 -10.94
C MET A 78 -18.00 -0.02 -12.10
N GLY A 79 -17.08 -0.98 -12.22
CA GLY A 79 -16.05 -0.99 -13.26
C GLY A 79 -14.76 -0.25 -12.90
N ALA A 80 -14.65 0.29 -11.69
CA ALA A 80 -13.43 0.94 -11.24
C ALA A 80 -12.28 -0.06 -11.06
N VAL A 81 -12.50 -1.15 -10.32
CA VAL A 81 -11.46 -2.18 -10.11
C VAL A 81 -11.28 -3.00 -11.38
N GLN A 82 -10.05 -3.00 -11.89
CA GLN A 82 -9.64 -3.79 -13.08
C GLN A 82 -9.06 -5.14 -12.66
N SER A 83 -8.12 -5.14 -11.71
CA SER A 83 -7.56 -6.37 -11.14
C SER A 83 -7.07 -6.17 -9.71
N ILE A 84 -7.11 -7.23 -8.92
CA ILE A 84 -6.50 -7.29 -7.59
C ILE A 84 -5.55 -8.48 -7.60
N ASP A 85 -4.27 -8.19 -7.69
CA ASP A 85 -3.21 -9.17 -7.73
C ASP A 85 -2.45 -9.21 -6.40
N TYR A 86 -1.70 -10.28 -6.16
CA TYR A 86 -0.78 -10.31 -5.03
C TYR A 86 0.38 -9.34 -5.27
N GLY A 87 0.78 -8.61 -4.21
CA GLY A 87 1.97 -7.77 -4.24
C GLY A 87 3.25 -8.59 -4.23
N TYR A 88 4.39 -7.89 -4.31
CA TYR A 88 5.72 -8.50 -4.29
C TYR A 88 6.38 -8.48 -2.90
N GLY A 89 5.59 -8.21 -1.87
CA GLY A 89 6.04 -8.12 -0.49
C GLY A 89 6.57 -9.46 0.02
N THR A 90 7.72 -9.43 0.70
CA THR A 90 8.39 -10.63 1.21
C THR A 90 8.41 -10.72 2.73
N ILE A 91 8.06 -9.63 3.42
CA ILE A 91 8.08 -9.57 4.88
C ILE A 91 6.82 -10.22 5.43
N SER A 92 6.95 -11.07 6.44
CA SER A 92 5.77 -11.66 7.08
C SER A 92 4.88 -10.55 7.68
N PRO A 93 3.55 -10.63 7.52
CA PRO A 93 2.60 -9.62 8.01
C PRO A 93 2.78 -9.23 9.48
N GLY A 94 3.19 -10.17 10.33
CA GLY A 94 3.41 -9.95 11.77
C GLY A 94 4.77 -9.34 12.12
N GLN A 95 5.80 -9.52 11.28
CA GLN A 95 7.10 -8.87 11.47
C GLN A 95 7.17 -7.49 10.81
N TRP A 96 6.28 -7.22 9.86
CA TRP A 96 6.23 -5.95 9.18
C TRP A 96 5.89 -4.81 10.15
N GLY A 97 6.81 -3.86 10.30
CA GLY A 97 6.70 -2.76 11.27
C GLY A 97 7.16 -3.12 12.70
N TYR A 98 7.53 -4.36 12.98
CA TYR A 98 8.05 -4.75 14.28
C TYR A 98 9.45 -4.17 14.50
N LYS A 99 9.57 -3.22 15.43
CA LYS A 99 10.87 -2.75 15.94
C LYS A 99 11.18 -3.55 17.20
N SER A 100 12.25 -4.33 17.17
CA SER A 100 12.71 -5.04 18.37
C SER A 100 12.89 -4.03 19.51
N PRO A 101 12.37 -4.28 20.72
CA PRO A 101 12.63 -3.41 21.85
C PRO A 101 14.14 -3.32 22.02
N SER A 102 14.69 -2.11 21.90
CA SER A 102 16.11 -1.90 22.03
C SER A 102 16.50 -2.41 23.41
N LYS A 103 17.49 -3.32 23.46
CA LYS A 103 18.05 -3.79 24.72
C LYS A 103 18.58 -2.56 25.44
N THR A 104 17.82 -2.00 26.37
CA THR A 104 18.29 -0.95 27.26
C THR A 104 19.50 -1.55 27.95
N LYS A 105 20.69 -1.05 27.65
CA LYS A 105 21.94 -1.53 28.24
C LYS A 105 21.72 -1.56 29.75
N LYS A 106 21.69 -2.75 30.36
CA LYS A 106 21.73 -2.88 31.82
C LYS A 106 22.95 -2.09 32.27
N ARG A 107 22.68 -1.01 33.00
CA ARG A 107 23.70 -0.16 33.61
C ARG A 107 24.45 -1.06 34.60
N LYS A 108 25.75 -1.25 34.36
CA LYS A 108 26.66 -2.01 35.23
C LYS A 108 26.94 -1.20 36.49
#